data_AF-A0A0M6Y9K0-F1
#
_entry.id   AF-A0A0M6Y9K0-F1
#
_cell.length_a   1.000
_cell.length_b   1.000
_cell.length_c   1.000
_cell.angle_alpha   90.00
_cell.angle_beta   90.00
_cell.angle_gamma   90.00
#
_symmetry.space_group_name_H-M   'P 1'
#
loop_
_entity.id
_entity.type
_entity.pdbx_description
1 polymer ?
#
loop_
_entity_poly.entity_id
_entity_poly.type
_entity_poly.pdbx_seq_one_letter_code
_entity_poly.pdbx_strand_id
1 'polypeptide(L)'
;MIAAKVLQFTFLGVGRLNNARKALAVWLDGHPYDAKAISARGKSIAADIMLKLIQGSSRGKAQADVLKEDVERICIQRINTLRAYLRLLDMIAQTAPLIDMIEAFQAIQGARAAVDPSVLAGGIWVTPLTTAVGLAVTIPVSAIVGWFDSRIEAEQSEMEALAAAFFTGAIADPPVR
;
A
#
# COMPACT_ATOMS: atom_id res chain seq x y z
N MET A 1 20.63 6.78 -7.41
CA MET A 1 20.65 5.33 -7.77
C MET A 1 20.68 4.37 -6.59
N ILE A 2 21.43 4.63 -5.50
CA ILE A 2 21.51 3.69 -4.36
C ILE A 2 20.23 3.68 -3.51
N ALA A 3 19.57 4.83 -3.30
CA ALA A 3 18.29 4.90 -2.58
C ALA A 3 17.16 4.10 -3.27
N ALA A 4 17.11 4.12 -4.61
CA ALA A 4 16.17 3.30 -5.39
C ALA A 4 16.41 1.79 -5.19
N LYS A 5 17.67 1.37 -5.02
CA LYS A 5 18.04 -0.03 -4.76
C LYS A 5 17.72 -0.48 -3.32
N VAL A 6 17.79 0.43 -2.34
CA VAL A 6 17.40 0.15 -0.95
C VAL A 6 15.87 0.09 -0.80
N LEU A 7 15.15 0.96 -1.51
CA LEU A 7 13.69 0.93 -1.63
C LEU A 7 13.22 -0.33 -2.39
N GLN A 8 13.99 -0.76 -3.40
CA GLN A 8 13.82 -2.04 -4.08
C GLN A 8 13.99 -3.25 -3.14
N PHE A 9 14.77 -3.13 -2.05
CA PHE A 9 15.02 -4.23 -1.11
C PHE A 9 14.01 -4.26 0.05
N THR A 10 13.50 -3.11 0.51
CA THR A 10 12.38 -3.06 1.47
C THR A 10 11.02 -3.34 0.82
N PHE A 11 10.91 -3.14 -0.50
CA PHE A 11 9.92 -3.73 -1.40
C PHE A 11 9.91 -5.26 -1.43
N LEU A 12 10.99 -5.95 -1.05
CA LEU A 12 11.10 -7.41 -1.13
C LEU A 12 10.30 -8.09 -0.02
N GLY A 13 9.00 -7.78 0.07
CA GLY A 13 7.95 -8.68 0.58
C GLY A 13 7.87 -10.03 -0.14
N VAL A 14 8.96 -10.48 -0.77
CA VAL A 14 9.17 -11.76 -1.45
C VAL A 14 9.05 -12.95 -0.48
N GLY A 15 8.96 -12.72 0.83
CA GLY A 15 8.69 -13.76 1.84
C GLY A 15 7.33 -13.71 2.53
N ARG A 16 6.56 -12.62 2.42
CA ARG A 16 5.38 -12.38 3.28
C ARG A 16 4.16 -13.20 2.87
N LEU A 17 3.96 -13.39 1.57
CA LEU A 17 2.86 -14.18 1.00
C LEU A 17 3.18 -15.68 0.97
N ASN A 18 4.47 -16.03 0.98
CA ASN A 18 4.91 -17.42 0.87
C ASN A 18 4.44 -18.28 2.06
N ASN A 19 4.32 -17.69 3.25
CA ASN A 19 3.80 -18.40 4.42
C ASN A 19 2.30 -18.67 4.33
N ALA A 20 1.50 -17.74 3.77
CA ALA A 20 0.06 -17.94 3.62
C ALA A 20 -0.24 -19.03 2.58
N ARG A 21 0.49 -19.02 1.44
CA ARG A 21 0.40 -20.09 0.42
C ARG A 21 0.85 -21.45 0.96
N LYS A 22 1.95 -21.50 1.71
CA LYS A 22 2.40 -22.74 2.39
C LYS A 22 1.38 -23.25 3.40
N ALA A 23 0.77 -22.36 4.19
CA ALA A 23 -0.27 -22.74 5.12
C ALA A 23 -1.51 -23.30 4.41
N LEU A 24 -1.90 -22.71 3.27
CA LEU A 24 -3.00 -23.23 2.46
C LEU A 24 -2.68 -24.62 1.90
N ALA A 25 -1.48 -24.83 1.36
CA ALA A 25 -1.07 -26.13 0.84
C ALA A 25 -1.11 -27.23 1.92
N VAL A 26 -0.59 -26.93 3.11
CA VAL A 26 -0.59 -27.86 4.25
C VAL A 26 -2.01 -28.09 4.79
N TRP A 27 -2.88 -27.09 4.72
CA TRP A 27 -4.29 -27.23 5.08
C TRP A 27 -5.05 -28.15 4.10
N LEU A 28 -4.83 -27.96 2.79
CA LEU A 28 -5.41 -28.80 1.73
C LEU A 28 -4.92 -30.26 1.82
N ASP A 29 -3.68 -30.46 2.28
CA ASP A 29 -3.10 -31.78 2.55
C ASP A 29 -3.67 -32.46 3.81
N GLY A 30 -4.62 -31.82 4.50
CA GLY A 30 -5.30 -32.39 5.66
C GLY A 30 -4.56 -32.25 7.00
N HIS A 31 -3.55 -31.37 7.07
CA HIS A 31 -2.74 -31.13 8.27
C HIS A 31 -3.06 -29.77 8.93
N PRO A 32 -4.21 -29.63 9.64
CA PRO A 32 -4.69 -28.32 10.15
C PRO A 32 -3.79 -27.73 11.24
N TYR A 33 -3.11 -28.56 12.03
CA TYR A 33 -2.21 -28.10 13.09
C TYR A 33 -0.96 -27.42 12.53
N ASP A 34 -0.37 -27.99 11.48
CA ASP A 34 0.81 -27.45 10.82
C ASP A 34 0.48 -26.18 10.03
N ALA A 35 -0.68 -26.16 9.35
CA ALA A 35 -1.18 -24.98 8.68
C ALA A 35 -1.38 -23.79 9.65
N LYS A 36 -1.89 -24.06 10.86
CA LYS A 36 -2.03 -23.05 11.93
C LYS A 36 -0.67 -22.54 12.39
N ALA A 37 0.31 -23.41 12.58
CA ALA A 37 1.66 -23.04 13.02
C ALA A 37 2.37 -22.16 11.98
N ILE A 38 2.25 -22.48 10.69
CA ILE A 38 2.83 -21.70 9.59
C ILE A 38 2.15 -20.33 9.48
N SER A 39 0.82 -20.28 9.60
CA SER A 39 0.05 -19.03 9.57
C SER A 39 0.40 -18.12 10.75
N ALA A 40 0.51 -18.68 11.96
CA ALA A 40 0.85 -17.93 13.17
C ALA A 40 2.28 -17.35 13.15
N ARG A 41 3.19 -17.96 12.37
CA ARG A 41 4.55 -17.43 12.13
C ARG A 41 4.57 -16.30 11.09
N GLY A 42 3.53 -16.19 10.26
CA GLY A 42 3.43 -15.13 9.25
C GLY A 42 3.05 -13.78 9.85
N LYS A 43 3.74 -12.71 9.43
CA LYS A 43 3.41 -11.31 9.78
C LYS A 43 2.66 -10.57 8.65
N SER A 44 2.07 -11.31 7.71
CA SER A 44 1.32 -10.75 6.58
C SER A 44 -0.18 -10.76 6.88
N ILE A 45 -0.90 -9.87 6.21
CA ILE A 45 -2.37 -9.79 6.33
C ILE A 45 -3.00 -11.10 5.84
N ALA A 46 -2.48 -11.65 4.74
CA ALA A 46 -2.85 -12.96 4.21
C ALA A 46 -2.64 -14.11 5.24
N ALA A 47 -1.55 -14.10 6.01
CA ALA A 47 -1.31 -15.13 7.04
C ALA A 47 -2.27 -15.00 8.23
N ASP A 48 -2.62 -13.77 8.63
CA ASP A 48 -3.62 -13.51 9.68
C ASP A 48 -5.02 -13.98 9.25
N ILE A 49 -5.37 -13.78 7.98
CA ILE A 49 -6.62 -14.28 7.39
C ILE A 49 -6.64 -15.81 7.35
N MET A 50 -5.57 -16.45 6.87
CA MET A 50 -5.45 -17.91 6.89
C MET A 50 -5.58 -18.48 8.30
N LEU A 51 -4.98 -17.83 9.30
CA LEU A 51 -5.10 -18.24 10.69
C LEU A 51 -6.56 -18.19 11.17
N LYS A 52 -7.31 -17.14 10.83
CA LYS A 52 -8.74 -17.00 11.16
C LYS A 52 -9.61 -18.02 10.44
N LEU A 53 -9.35 -18.27 9.16
CA LEU A 53 -10.04 -19.28 8.35
C LEU A 53 -9.86 -20.69 8.96
N ILE A 54 -8.62 -21.06 9.29
CA ILE A 54 -8.30 -22.35 9.92
C ILE A 54 -9.00 -22.48 11.29
N GLN A 55 -9.01 -21.42 12.10
CA GLN A 55 -9.68 -21.43 13.40
C GLN A 55 -11.20 -21.55 13.29
N GLY A 56 -11.81 -20.82 12.35
CA GLY A 56 -13.26 -20.79 12.13
C GLY A 56 -13.82 -22.07 11.50
N SER A 57 -13.03 -22.73 10.64
CA SER A 57 -13.45 -23.95 9.93
C SER A 57 -13.72 -25.15 10.86
N SER A 58 -13.11 -25.16 12.05
CA SER A 58 -13.34 -26.15 13.11
C SER A 58 -14.80 -26.24 13.59
N ARG A 59 -15.66 -25.28 13.26
CA ARG A 59 -17.02 -25.16 13.79
C ARG A 59 -18.13 -25.76 12.92
N GLY A 60 -17.78 -26.41 11.81
CA GLY A 60 -18.71 -27.18 10.97
C GLY A 60 -19.23 -26.45 9.72
N LYS A 61 -19.82 -27.20 8.78
CA LYS A 61 -20.19 -26.73 7.42
C LYS A 61 -21.19 -25.57 7.38
N ALA A 62 -22.20 -25.56 8.25
CA ALA A 62 -23.19 -24.48 8.28
C ALA A 62 -22.59 -23.12 8.65
N GLN A 63 -21.42 -23.13 9.31
CA GLN A 63 -20.70 -21.93 9.71
C GLN A 63 -19.62 -21.52 8.71
N ALA A 64 -19.37 -22.33 7.67
CA ALA A 64 -18.40 -22.03 6.63
C ALA A 64 -18.85 -20.87 5.74
N ASP A 65 -20.14 -20.77 5.44
CA ASP A 65 -20.69 -19.68 4.63
C ASP A 65 -20.65 -18.34 5.39
N VAL A 66 -21.02 -18.37 6.68
CA VAL A 66 -20.90 -17.21 7.58
C VAL A 66 -19.43 -16.80 7.75
N LEU A 67 -18.53 -17.77 7.89
CA LEU A 67 -17.09 -17.50 8.00
C LEU A 67 -16.52 -16.87 6.72
N LYS A 68 -17.01 -17.28 5.55
CA LYS A 68 -16.63 -16.69 4.27
C LYS A 68 -17.01 -15.22 4.22
N GLU A 69 -18.26 -14.90 4.53
CA GLU A 69 -18.76 -13.52 4.53
C GLU A 69 -18.01 -12.64 5.56
N ASP A 70 -17.78 -13.16 6.76
CA ASP A 70 -17.01 -12.45 7.80
C ASP A 70 -15.56 -12.16 7.35
N VAL A 71 -14.91 -13.13 6.70
CA VAL A 71 -13.54 -12.96 6.21
C VAL A 71 -13.48 -11.97 5.07
N GLU A 72 -14.37 -12.06 4.08
CA GLU A 72 -14.46 -11.09 2.98
C GLU A 72 -14.67 -9.67 3.52
N ARG A 73 -15.54 -9.51 4.51
CA ARG A 73 -15.76 -8.22 5.17
C ARG A 73 -14.49 -7.68 5.85
N ILE A 74 -13.78 -8.53 6.59
CA ILE A 74 -12.52 -8.16 7.25
C ILE A 74 -11.46 -7.77 6.20
N CYS A 75 -11.37 -8.49 5.09
CA CYS A 75 -10.46 -8.19 3.98
C CYS A 75 -10.73 -6.79 3.43
N ILE A 76 -11.98 -6.51 3.04
CA ILE A 76 -12.42 -5.23 2.49
C ILE A 76 -12.14 -4.09 3.48
N GLN A 77 -12.48 -4.28 4.75
CA GLN A 77 -12.25 -3.25 5.78
C GLN A 77 -10.76 -2.89 5.91
N ARG A 78 -9.88 -3.90 5.89
CA ARG A 78 -8.45 -3.70 6.08
C ARG A 78 -7.79 -3.04 4.87
N ILE A 79 -8.23 -3.40 3.66
CA ILE A 79 -7.82 -2.74 2.41
C ILE A 79 -8.28 -1.29 2.40
N ASN A 80 -9.52 -1.01 2.79
CA ASN A 80 -10.07 0.34 2.84
C ASN A 80 -9.29 1.23 3.81
N THR A 81 -8.88 0.71 4.98
CA THR A 81 -8.02 1.44 5.91
C THR A 81 -6.67 1.78 5.28
N LEU A 82 -6.02 0.83 4.58
CA LEU A 82 -4.75 1.08 3.87
C LEU A 82 -4.91 2.13 2.77
N ARG A 83 -5.98 2.05 1.96
CA ARG A 83 -6.29 3.03 0.92
C ARG A 83 -6.59 4.42 1.49
N ALA A 84 -7.22 4.52 2.66
CA ALA A 84 -7.47 5.81 3.32
C ALA A 84 -6.18 6.55 3.68
N TYR A 85 -5.16 5.83 4.18
CA TYR A 85 -3.85 6.43 4.43
C TYR A 85 -3.15 6.90 3.15
N LEU A 86 -3.26 6.15 2.05
CA LEU A 86 -2.72 6.58 0.76
C LEU A 86 -3.42 7.82 0.21
N ARG A 87 -4.74 7.93 0.37
CA ARG A 87 -5.49 9.13 -0.05
C ARG A 87 -5.04 10.38 0.69
N LEU A 88 -4.69 10.25 1.98
CA LEU A 88 -4.13 11.37 2.74
C LEU A 88 -2.73 11.76 2.23
N LEU A 89 -1.87 10.79 1.94
CA LEU A 89 -0.56 11.01 1.33
C LEU A 89 -0.66 11.71 -0.04
N ASP A 90 -1.61 11.28 -0.86
CA ASP A 90 -1.88 11.89 -2.16
C ASP A 90 -2.40 13.32 -2.03
N MET A 91 -3.29 13.58 -1.06
CA MET A 91 -3.74 14.94 -0.75
C MET A 91 -2.59 15.84 -0.30
N ILE A 92 -1.66 15.33 0.52
CA ILE A 92 -0.44 16.06 0.91
C ILE A 92 0.43 16.34 -0.31
N ALA A 93 0.59 15.37 -1.22
CA ALA A 93 1.34 15.53 -2.46
C ALA A 93 0.76 16.64 -3.36
N GLN A 94 -0.57 16.72 -3.44
CA GLN A 94 -1.27 17.73 -4.25
C GLN A 94 -1.26 19.12 -3.60
N THR A 95 -1.21 19.21 -2.27
CA THR A 95 -1.23 20.49 -1.54
C THR A 95 0.15 21.08 -1.31
N ALA A 96 1.21 20.27 -1.29
CA ALA A 96 2.58 20.74 -1.10
C ALA A 96 3.00 21.84 -2.09
N PRO A 97 2.75 21.74 -3.41
CA PRO A 97 3.10 22.80 -4.36
C PRO A 97 2.36 24.13 -4.09
N LEU A 98 1.15 24.07 -3.52
CA LEU A 98 0.34 25.25 -3.24
C LEU A 98 0.92 26.06 -2.06
N ILE A 99 1.41 25.36 -1.03
CA ILE A 99 2.01 25.97 0.17
C ILE A 99 3.34 26.64 -0.19
N ASP A 100 4.19 25.97 -0.97
CA ASP A 100 5.47 26.52 -1.45
C ASP A 100 5.25 27.83 -2.24
N MET A 101 4.16 27.92 -2.99
CA MET A 101 3.82 29.13 -3.74
C MET A 101 3.47 30.31 -2.81
N ILE A 102 2.79 30.06 -1.69
CA ILE A 102 2.44 31.11 -0.71
C ILE A 102 3.70 31.61 0.00
N GLU A 103 4.61 30.72 0.41
CA GLU A 103 5.89 31.10 1.01
C GLU A 103 6.76 31.90 0.02
N ALA A 104 6.81 31.49 -1.25
CA ALA A 104 7.50 32.23 -2.29
C ALA A 104 6.92 33.64 -2.47
N PHE A 105 5.59 33.80 -2.45
CA PHE A 105 4.94 35.10 -2.49
C PHE A 105 5.23 35.96 -1.25
N GLN A 106 5.24 35.37 -0.04
CA GLN A 106 5.60 36.09 1.18
C GLN A 106 7.06 36.56 1.17
N ALA A 107 7.99 35.74 0.69
CA ALA A 107 9.40 36.11 0.53
C ALA A 107 9.56 37.30 -0.45
N ILE A 108 8.81 37.31 -1.55
CA ILE A 108 8.83 38.41 -2.52
C ILE A 108 8.18 39.69 -1.95
N GLN A 109 7.10 39.59 -1.18
CA GLN A 109 6.45 40.74 -0.54
C GLN A 109 7.31 41.36 0.58
N GLY A 110 8.03 40.54 1.34
CA GLY A 110 9.02 41.01 2.31
C GLY A 110 10.19 41.74 1.66
N ALA A 111 10.61 41.30 0.47
CA ALA A 111 11.66 41.96 -0.31
C ALA A 111 11.22 43.29 -0.95
N ARG A 112 9.91 43.54 -1.15
CA ARG A 112 9.40 44.81 -1.68
C ARG A 112 9.54 46.01 -0.75
N ALA A 113 9.83 45.81 0.53
CA ALA A 113 10.09 46.90 1.46
C ALA A 113 11.47 47.57 1.23
N ALA A 114 12.34 47.01 0.37
CA ALA A 114 13.62 47.61 0.03
C ALA A 114 14.06 47.36 -1.44
N VAL A 115 13.85 48.38 -2.28
CA VAL A 115 14.79 48.90 -3.31
C VAL A 115 14.92 48.22 -4.71
N ASP A 116 14.98 49.11 -5.72
CA ASP A 116 15.51 49.13 -7.10
C ASP A 116 15.07 48.18 -8.27
N PRO A 117 14.81 48.74 -9.48
CA PRO A 117 14.41 47.98 -10.69
C PRO A 117 15.50 47.05 -11.25
N SER A 118 16.75 47.15 -10.79
CA SER A 118 17.87 46.27 -11.19
C SER A 118 17.79 44.88 -10.54
N VAL A 119 17.06 44.75 -9.41
CA VAL A 119 16.76 43.46 -8.77
C VAL A 119 15.64 42.71 -9.51
N LEU A 120 14.86 43.42 -10.33
CA LEU A 120 13.77 42.85 -11.14
C LEU A 120 14.27 41.84 -12.19
N ALA A 121 15.50 41.97 -12.68
CA ALA A 121 16.14 41.01 -13.60
C ALA A 121 16.56 39.69 -12.92
N GLY A 122 16.81 39.71 -11.61
CA GLY A 122 17.01 38.49 -10.80
C GLY A 122 15.71 37.71 -10.56
N GLY A 123 14.56 38.40 -10.64
CA GLY A 123 13.23 37.83 -10.41
C GLY A 123 12.76 36.84 -11.48
N ILE A 124 13.31 36.88 -12.70
CA ILE A 124 12.95 35.92 -13.77
C ILE A 124 13.43 34.51 -13.45
N TRP A 125 14.51 34.35 -12.68
CA TRP A 125 15.04 33.03 -12.33
C TRP A 125 14.31 32.38 -11.15
N VAL A 126 13.73 33.18 -10.25
CA VAL A 126 13.07 32.68 -9.03
C VAL A 126 11.74 32.00 -9.34
N THR A 127 10.97 32.52 -10.30
CA THR A 127 9.65 32.00 -10.68
C THR A 127 9.65 30.58 -11.28
N PRO A 128 10.57 30.20 -12.22
CA PRO A 128 10.68 28.83 -12.70
C PRO A 128 11.34 27.89 -11.68
N LEU A 129 12.18 28.41 -10.77
CA LEU A 129 12.87 27.57 -9.78
C LEU A 129 11.89 26.96 -8.77
N THR A 130 10.87 27.70 -8.32
CA THR A 130 9.83 27.18 -7.41
C THR A 130 8.93 26.15 -8.09
N THR A 131 8.66 26.32 -9.39
CA THR A 131 7.93 25.32 -10.19
C THR A 131 8.76 24.05 -10.37
N ALA A 132 10.06 24.19 -10.63
CA ALA A 132 10.98 23.07 -10.76
C ALA A 132 11.13 22.28 -9.45
N VAL A 133 11.19 22.97 -8.30
CA VAL A 133 11.25 22.34 -6.97
C VAL A 133 9.94 21.62 -6.64
N GLY A 134 8.78 22.24 -6.87
CA GLY A 134 7.48 21.61 -6.66
C GLY A 134 7.29 20.35 -7.51
N LEU A 135 7.69 20.37 -8.79
CA LEU A 135 7.66 19.20 -9.66
C LEU A 135 8.68 18.13 -9.24
N ALA A 136 9.87 18.54 -8.76
CA ALA A 136 10.90 17.62 -8.29
C ALA A 136 10.48 16.82 -7.07
N VAL A 137 9.56 17.32 -6.23
CA VAL A 137 8.99 16.59 -5.09
C VAL A 137 7.72 15.85 -5.46
N THR A 138 6.84 16.47 -6.27
CA THR A 138 5.54 15.87 -6.65
C THR A 138 5.73 14.57 -7.43
N ILE A 139 6.62 14.55 -8.42
CA ILE A 139 6.81 13.38 -9.30
C ILE A 139 7.25 12.13 -8.50
N PRO A 140 8.27 12.19 -7.62
CA PRO A 140 8.63 11.07 -6.75
C PRO A 140 7.51 10.65 -5.80
N VAL A 141 6.77 11.60 -5.22
CA VAL A 141 5.71 11.28 -4.26
C VAL A 141 4.55 10.56 -4.96
N SER A 142 4.08 11.05 -6.11
CA SER A 142 3.05 10.36 -6.90
C SER A 142 3.50 8.98 -7.36
N ALA A 143 4.78 8.81 -7.72
CA ALA A 143 5.33 7.49 -8.06
C ALA A 143 5.33 6.53 -6.87
N ILE A 144 5.64 7.01 -5.66
CA ILE A 144 5.59 6.21 -4.43
C ILE A 144 4.15 5.84 -4.07
N VAL A 145 3.21 6.80 -4.14
CA VAL A 145 1.79 6.56 -3.89
C VAL A 145 1.21 5.53 -4.86
N GLY A 146 1.46 5.70 -6.17
CA GLY A 146 1.02 4.75 -7.19
C GLY A 146 1.61 3.36 -6.97
N TRP A 147 2.88 3.28 -6.54
CA TRP A 147 3.48 2.01 -6.19
C TRP A 147 2.78 1.32 -4.99
N PHE A 148 2.50 2.07 -3.93
CA PHE A 148 1.80 1.51 -2.78
C PHE A 148 0.39 1.05 -3.13
N ASP A 149 -0.31 1.77 -4.02
CA ASP A 149 -1.65 1.37 -4.46
C ASP A 149 -1.60 0.05 -5.23
N SER A 150 -0.66 -0.10 -6.18
CA SER A 150 -0.42 -1.38 -6.87
C SER A 150 -0.05 -2.52 -5.92
N ARG A 151 0.59 -2.23 -4.78
CA ARG A 151 0.87 -3.25 -3.76
C ARG A 151 -0.35 -3.65 -2.95
N ILE A 152 -1.21 -2.70 -2.60
CA ILE A 152 -2.46 -2.99 -1.91
C ILE A 152 -3.35 -3.84 -2.80
N GLU A 153 -3.42 -3.54 -4.10
CA GLU A 153 -4.17 -4.34 -5.07
C GLU A 153 -3.64 -5.77 -5.20
N ALA A 154 -2.32 -5.93 -5.26
CA ALA A 154 -1.71 -7.26 -5.28
C ALA A 154 -2.02 -8.06 -4.00
N GLU A 155 -1.95 -7.44 -2.82
CA GLU A 155 -2.31 -8.09 -1.55
C GLU A 155 -3.80 -8.43 -1.48
N GLN A 156 -4.67 -7.53 -1.97
CA GLN A 156 -6.11 -7.77 -2.06
C GLN A 156 -6.42 -9.00 -2.92
N SER A 157 -5.86 -9.06 -4.12
CA SER A 157 -6.07 -10.15 -5.06
C SER A 157 -5.59 -11.49 -4.49
N GLU A 158 -4.45 -11.50 -3.81
CA GLU A 158 -3.94 -12.70 -3.14
C GLU A 158 -4.83 -13.15 -1.98
N MET A 159 -5.36 -12.21 -1.18
CA MET A 159 -6.28 -12.53 -0.10
C MET A 159 -7.58 -13.15 -0.62
N GLU A 160 -8.14 -12.60 -1.69
CA GLU A 160 -9.33 -13.14 -2.36
C GLU A 160 -9.06 -14.53 -2.95
N ALA A 161 -7.92 -14.73 -3.61
CA ALA A 161 -7.52 -16.02 -4.17
C ALA A 161 -7.32 -17.09 -3.08
N LEU A 162 -6.67 -16.76 -1.96
CA LEU A 162 -6.46 -17.68 -0.84
C LEU A 162 -7.80 -18.05 -0.17
N ALA A 163 -8.68 -17.07 0.05
CA ALA A 163 -10.00 -17.32 0.61
C ALA A 163 -10.83 -18.22 -0.32
N ALA A 164 -10.86 -17.92 -1.61
CA ALA A 164 -11.53 -18.74 -2.60
C ALA A 164 -10.98 -20.18 -2.60
N ALA A 165 -9.66 -20.34 -2.64
CA ALA A 165 -8.99 -21.64 -2.65
C ALA A 165 -9.23 -22.46 -1.38
N PHE A 166 -9.33 -21.80 -0.23
CA PHE A 166 -9.67 -22.43 1.03
C PHE A 166 -11.08 -23.05 0.99
N PHE A 167 -12.07 -22.36 0.42
CA PHE A 167 -13.44 -22.88 0.35
C PHE A 167 -13.67 -23.87 -0.80
N THR A 168 -12.99 -23.73 -1.93
CA THR A 168 -13.14 -24.62 -3.09
C THR A 168 -12.30 -25.88 -2.99
N GLY A 169 -11.29 -25.92 -2.11
CA GLY A 169 -10.36 -27.05 -2.00
C GLY A 169 -9.38 -27.17 -3.15
N ALA A 170 -9.32 -26.17 -4.04
CA ALA A 170 -8.42 -26.12 -5.17
C ALA A 170 -7.60 -24.84 -5.09
N ILE A 171 -6.28 -24.94 -5.33
CA ILE A 171 -5.42 -23.75 -5.44
C ILE A 171 -5.93 -23.00 -6.68
N ALA A 172 -6.69 -21.93 -6.47
CA ALA A 172 -7.08 -21.04 -7.55
C ALA A 172 -5.78 -20.50 -8.17
N ASP A 173 -5.57 -20.77 -9.47
CA ASP A 173 -4.45 -20.18 -10.19
C ASP A 173 -4.54 -18.65 -10.03
N PRO A 174 -3.40 -17.98 -9.77
CA PRO A 174 -3.41 -16.54 -9.58
C PRO A 174 -4.04 -15.86 -10.80
N PRO A 175 -4.84 -14.79 -10.62
CA PRO A 175 -5.42 -14.09 -11.74
C PRO A 175 -4.31 -13.62 -12.66
N VAL A 176 -4.40 -14.02 -13.92
CA VAL A 176 -3.48 -13.61 -14.98
C VAL A 176 -3.56 -12.09 -15.09
N ARG A 177 -2.42 -11.44 -14.82
CA ARG A 177 -2.22 -9.99 -14.93
C ARG A 177 -2.49 -9.47 -16.33
#